data_AF-A0A6M2BKU2-F1
#
_entry.id   AF-A0A6M2BKU2-F1
#
_cell.length_a   1.000
_cell.length_b   1.000
_cell.length_c   1.000
_cell.angle_alpha   90.00
_cell.angle_beta   90.00
_cell.angle_gamma   90.00
#
_symmetry.space_group_name_H-M   'P 1'
#
loop_
_entity.id
_entity.type
_entity.pdbx_description
1 polymer ?
#
loop_
_entity_poly.entity_id
_entity_poly.type
_entity_poly.pdbx_seq_one_letter_code
_entity_poly.pdbx_strand_id
1 'polypeptide(L)'
;MRISFFIVVGLAGVVLLQPASAALARPAKHDGDRGTVLRAPVQPPPAPAPAQDLRATTFTPDSAAREIQRMHGGRVLAVQPDGAGYRVKMLKDGEVRIYQVDP
;
A
#
# COMPACT_ATOMS: atom_id res chain seq x y z
N MET A 1 16.18 29.54 -6.64
CA MET A 1 15.52 29.98 -5.39
C MET A 1 14.85 28.76 -4.78
N ARG A 2 15.41 28.20 -3.70
CA ARG A 2 14.90 26.97 -3.07
C ARG A 2 13.98 27.37 -1.91
N ILE A 3 12.67 27.27 -2.11
CA ILE A 3 11.69 27.56 -1.06
C ILE A 3 11.21 26.22 -0.52
N SER A 4 11.91 25.75 0.51
CA SER A 4 11.55 24.53 1.24
C SER A 4 10.50 24.88 2.30
N PHE A 5 9.24 24.55 2.03
CA PHE A 5 8.21 24.51 3.07
C PHE A 5 8.25 23.14 3.75
N PHE A 6 8.85 23.09 4.94
CA PHE A 6 8.79 21.94 5.84
C PHE A 6 7.52 22.06 6.69
N ILE A 7 6.42 21.46 6.25
CA ILE A 7 5.26 21.29 7.11
C ILE A 7 5.47 20.00 7.92
N VAL A 8 5.99 20.17 9.13
CA VAL A 8 5.98 19.15 10.18
C VAL A 8 4.53 18.98 10.62
N VAL A 9 3.86 17.93 10.15
CA VAL A 9 2.63 17.44 10.78
C VAL A 9 2.95 16.07 11.35
N GLY A 10 3.26 16.09 12.64
CA GLY A 10 3.34 14.89 13.45
C GLY A 10 1.97 14.24 13.54
N LEU A 11 1.94 12.92 13.35
CA LEU A 11 0.79 12.12 13.74
C LEU A 11 1.30 10.88 14.46
N ALA A 12 1.20 10.97 15.79
CA ALA A 12 1.26 9.85 16.71
C ALA A 12 0.18 8.82 16.33
N GLY A 13 0.48 7.53 16.49
CA GLY A 13 -0.52 6.51 16.16
C GLY A 13 -0.08 5.06 16.38
N VAL A 14 0.10 4.69 17.64
CA VAL A 14 -0.16 3.36 18.24
C VAL A 14 0.64 2.16 17.69
N VAL A 15 1.61 1.73 18.50
CA VAL A 15 2.18 0.39 18.50
C VAL A 15 1.16 -0.57 19.14
N LEU A 16 0.58 -1.49 18.38
CA LEU A 16 -0.07 -2.67 18.94
C LEU A 16 0.90 -3.85 18.89
N LEU A 17 1.47 -4.10 20.05
CA LEU A 17 2.17 -5.32 20.46
C LEU A 17 1.24 -6.53 20.22
N GLN A 18 1.67 -7.55 19.46
CA GLN A 18 0.95 -8.83 19.42
C GLN A 18 1.78 -9.94 20.07
N PRO A 19 1.21 -10.70 21.03
CA PRO A 19 1.91 -11.73 21.77
C PRO A 19 2.04 -13.02 20.97
N ALA A 20 3.23 -13.62 20.99
CA ALA A 20 3.46 -14.99 20.60
C ALA A 20 2.86 -15.92 21.66
N SER A 21 1.81 -16.66 21.32
CA SER A 21 1.34 -17.79 22.12
C SER A 21 1.71 -19.08 21.42
N ALA A 22 2.80 -19.67 21.91
CA ALA A 22 3.11 -21.06 21.69
C ALA A 22 2.13 -21.96 22.48
N ALA A 23 2.10 -23.22 22.05
CA ALA A 23 1.73 -24.42 22.80
C ALA A 23 0.33 -25.02 22.60
N LEU A 24 0.40 -26.26 22.10
CA LEU A 24 -0.11 -27.48 22.74
C LEU A 24 -1.19 -28.25 21.95
N ALA A 25 -0.77 -29.46 21.59
CA ALA A 25 -1.49 -30.51 20.89
C ALA A 25 -2.82 -30.95 21.54
N ARG A 26 -3.72 -31.49 20.71
CA ARG A 26 -4.59 -32.64 21.02
C ARG A 26 -4.99 -33.35 19.72
N PRO A 27 -4.87 -34.69 19.61
CA PRO A 27 -5.41 -35.44 18.48
C PRO A 27 -6.87 -35.81 18.76
N ALA A 28 -7.74 -35.69 17.76
CA ALA A 28 -9.07 -36.29 17.79
C ALA A 28 -9.45 -36.77 16.39
N LYS A 29 -9.34 -38.08 16.24
CA LYS A 29 -9.96 -38.92 15.21
C LYS A 29 -11.46 -38.63 15.15
N HIS A 30 -11.97 -38.19 14.00
CA HIS A 30 -13.39 -38.27 13.68
C HIS A 30 -13.55 -38.70 12.22
N ASP A 31 -13.80 -40.00 12.07
CA ASP A 31 -14.24 -40.67 10.86
C ASP A 31 -15.75 -40.40 10.73
N GLY A 32 -16.16 -39.71 9.67
CA GLY A 32 -17.50 -39.13 9.58
C GLY A 32 -17.86 -38.77 8.14
N ASP A 33 -18.17 -39.81 7.39
CA ASP A 33 -19.01 -39.89 6.20
C ASP A 33 -20.01 -38.70 6.04
N ARG A 34 -20.21 -38.28 4.77
CA ARG A 34 -21.30 -37.44 4.22
C ARG A 34 -21.04 -35.94 4.02
N GLY A 35 -20.61 -35.64 2.80
CA GLY A 35 -21.40 -34.77 1.91
C GLY A 35 -21.76 -33.39 2.44
N THR A 36 -20.80 -32.62 2.93
CA THR A 36 -21.02 -31.20 3.23
C THR A 36 -20.26 -30.35 2.22
N VAL A 37 -21.04 -29.68 1.39
CA VAL A 37 -20.63 -28.68 0.41
C VAL A 37 -19.53 -27.80 1.00
N LEU A 38 -18.35 -27.82 0.38
CA LEU A 38 -17.25 -26.90 0.64
C LEU A 38 -17.76 -25.46 0.47
N ARG A 39 -18.27 -24.88 1.56
CA ARG A 39 -18.57 -23.45 1.63
C ARG A 39 -17.23 -22.75 1.57
N ALA A 40 -16.85 -22.30 0.37
CA ALA A 40 -15.68 -21.46 0.17
C ALA A 40 -15.72 -20.31 1.20
N PRO A 41 -14.59 -19.95 1.81
CA PRO A 41 -14.54 -18.76 2.64
C PRO A 41 -15.04 -17.60 1.77
N VAL A 42 -16.06 -16.88 2.23
CA VAL A 42 -16.51 -15.64 1.62
C VAL A 42 -15.30 -14.71 1.65
N GLN A 43 -14.59 -14.64 0.53
CA GLN A 43 -13.48 -13.72 0.36
C GLN A 43 -14.09 -12.32 0.48
N PRO A 44 -13.68 -11.49 1.45
CA PRO A 44 -14.09 -10.10 1.45
C PRO A 44 -13.71 -9.50 0.10
N PRO A 45 -14.57 -8.67 -0.52
CA PRO A 45 -14.28 -8.09 -1.81
C PRO A 45 -12.90 -7.43 -1.73
N PRO A 46 -12.03 -7.63 -2.74
CA PRO A 46 -10.77 -6.91 -2.79
C PRO A 46 -11.09 -5.42 -2.62
N ALA A 47 -10.44 -4.77 -1.66
CA ALA A 47 -10.50 -3.32 -1.52
C ALA A 47 -10.32 -2.71 -2.91
N PRO A 48 -11.08 -1.67 -3.30
CA PRO A 48 -11.01 -1.10 -4.63
C PRO A 48 -9.55 -0.75 -4.92
N ALA A 49 -8.89 -1.58 -5.73
CA ALA A 49 -7.66 -1.19 -6.36
C ALA A 49 -8.01 0.06 -7.15
N PRO A 50 -7.30 1.19 -6.99
CA PRO A 50 -7.58 2.37 -7.78
C PRO A 50 -7.57 1.91 -9.23
N ALA A 51 -8.72 2.06 -9.89
CA ALA A 51 -8.90 1.66 -11.28
C ALA A 51 -7.75 2.31 -12.05
N GLN A 52 -6.83 1.48 -12.55
CA GLN A 52 -5.78 1.96 -13.41
C GLN A 52 -6.47 2.28 -14.73
N ASP A 53 -6.94 3.52 -14.84
CA ASP A 53 -7.58 4.07 -16.02
C ASP A 53 -6.64 3.87 -17.21
N LEU A 54 -6.96 2.85 -17.98
CA LEU A 54 -6.33 2.51 -19.23
C LEU A 54 -6.72 3.57 -20.25
N ARG A 55 -5.71 4.33 -20.69
CA ARG A 55 -5.64 5.15 -21.92
C ARG A 55 -5.96 6.64 -21.73
N ALA A 56 -4.91 7.41 -21.52
CA ALA A 56 -4.76 8.70 -22.17
C ALA A 56 -3.26 9.02 -22.32
N THR A 57 -2.88 9.72 -23.38
CA THR A 57 -1.56 10.38 -23.59
C THR A 57 -1.39 11.57 -22.62
N THR A 58 -1.99 11.45 -21.44
CA THR A 58 -2.08 12.42 -20.36
C THR A 58 -1.04 12.02 -19.34
N PHE A 59 -0.40 12.99 -18.70
CA PHE A 59 0.52 12.75 -17.60
C PHE A 59 -0.11 11.77 -16.60
N THR A 60 0.45 10.56 -16.49
CA THR A 60 -0.14 9.45 -15.74
C THR A 60 0.51 9.30 -14.36
N PRO A 61 -0.18 8.72 -13.37
CA PRO A 61 0.44 8.40 -12.08
C PRO A 61 1.63 7.45 -12.24
N ASP A 62 1.57 6.51 -13.18
CA ASP A 62 2.64 5.55 -13.46
C ASP A 62 3.91 6.25 -14.00
N SER A 63 3.74 7.24 -14.88
CA SER A 63 4.87 8.05 -15.36
C SER A 63 5.53 8.84 -14.23
N ALA A 64 4.73 9.47 -13.37
CA ALA A 64 5.24 10.20 -12.20
C ALA A 64 5.99 9.28 -11.22
N ALA A 65 5.46 8.08 -10.97
CA ALA A 65 6.11 7.08 -10.12
C ALA A 65 7.48 6.68 -10.68
N ARG A 66 7.53 6.34 -11.96
CA ARG A 66 8.76 5.92 -12.65
C ARG A 66 9.80 7.03 -12.70
N GLU A 67 9.37 8.28 -12.85
CA GLU A 67 10.26 9.43 -12.85
C GLU A 67 10.92 9.60 -11.48
N ILE A 68 10.13 9.69 -10.40
CA ILE A 68 10.65 9.81 -9.04
C ILE A 68 11.52 8.61 -8.67
N GLN A 69 11.10 7.40 -9.05
CA GLN A 69 11.87 6.19 -8.77
C GLN A 69 13.22 6.19 -9.49
N ARG A 70 13.30 6.66 -10.75
CA ARG A 70 14.58 6.78 -11.47
C ARG A 70 15.51 7.82 -10.83
N MET A 71 14.97 8.94 -10.36
CA MET A 71 15.78 10.02 -9.79
C MET A 71 16.28 9.72 -8.38
N HIS A 72 15.43 9.12 -7.55
CA HIS A 72 15.71 8.99 -6.12
C HIS A 72 15.98 7.55 -5.67
N GLY A 73 15.51 6.55 -6.42
CA GLY A 73 15.53 5.14 -6.03
C GLY A 73 14.60 4.83 -4.86
N GLY A 74 14.45 3.56 -4.51
CA GLY A 74 13.58 3.11 -3.41
C GLY A 74 12.22 2.60 -3.86
N ARG A 75 11.29 2.47 -2.91
CA ARG A 75 9.98 1.86 -3.11
C ARG A 75 8.87 2.89 -3.08
N VAL A 76 8.13 3.03 -4.18
CA VAL A 76 6.92 3.84 -4.20
C VAL A 76 5.86 3.17 -3.33
N LEU A 77 5.29 3.93 -2.39
CA LEU A 77 4.21 3.47 -1.50
C LEU A 77 2.83 3.88 -2.03
N ALA A 78 2.73 5.09 -2.58
CA ALA A 78 1.49 5.61 -3.15
C ALA A 78 1.80 6.74 -4.14
N VAL A 79 0.97 6.85 -5.17
CA VAL A 79 0.91 7.99 -6.08
C VAL A 79 -0.49 8.53 -6.01
N GLN A 80 -0.64 9.82 -5.75
CA GLN A 80 -1.94 10.48 -5.67
C GLN A 80 -1.95 11.70 -6.57
N PRO A 81 -3.07 11.98 -7.27
CA PRO A 81 -3.20 13.23 -8.00
C PRO A 81 -3.10 14.43 -7.03
N ASP A 82 -2.45 15.49 -7.49
CA ASP A 82 -2.28 16.72 -6.73
C ASP A 82 -2.33 17.93 -7.68
N GLY A 83 -3.46 18.65 -7.70
CA GLY A 83 -3.67 19.74 -8.66
C GLY A 83 -3.56 19.27 -10.10
N ALA A 84 -2.60 19.82 -10.84
CA ALA A 84 -2.29 19.46 -12.23
C ALA A 84 -1.29 18.29 -12.35
N GLY A 85 -0.67 17.87 -11.25
CA GLY A 85 0.38 16.86 -11.22
C GLY A 85 0.08 15.70 -10.27
N TYR A 86 1.14 15.10 -9.73
CA TYR A 86 1.05 14.00 -8.77
C TYR A 86 1.98 14.21 -7.58
N ARG A 87 1.52 13.74 -6.42
CA ARG A 87 2.37 13.52 -5.24
C ARG A 87 2.73 12.03 -5.13
N VAL A 88 4.02 11.74 -5.03
CA VAL A 88 4.58 10.40 -4.91
C VAL A 88 5.14 10.22 -3.50
N LYS A 89 4.55 9.31 -2.73
CA LYS A 89 5.07 8.84 -1.45
C LYS A 89 6.07 7.72 -1.71
N MET A 90 7.29 7.87 -1.20
CA MET A 90 8.39 6.95 -1.45
C MET A 90 9.11 6.58 -0.16
N LEU A 91 9.40 5.29 0.01
CA LEU A 91 10.24 4.76 1.08
C LEU A 91 11.66 4.60 0.58
N LYS A 92 12.61 5.24 1.26
CA LYS A 92 14.04 5.13 1.00
C LYS A 92 14.81 5.17 2.33
N ASP A 93 15.72 4.23 2.53
CA ASP A 93 16.57 4.14 3.73
C ASP A 93 15.78 4.14 5.06
N GLY A 94 14.58 3.57 5.06
CA GLY A 94 13.68 3.54 6.22
C GLY A 94 12.86 4.82 6.43
N GLU A 95 13.08 5.86 5.63
CA GLU A 95 12.35 7.13 5.69
C GLU A 95 11.31 7.22 4.56
N VAL A 96 10.12 7.74 4.89
CA VAL A 96 9.10 8.06 3.89
C VAL A 96 9.21 9.52 3.48
N ARG A 97 9.35 9.74 2.17
CA ARG A 97 9.52 11.05 1.54
C ARG A 97 8.39 11.30 0.55
N ILE A 98 8.01 12.56 0.38
CA ILE A 98 6.95 12.96 -0.55
C ILE A 98 7.56 13.86 -1.61
N TYR A 99 7.35 13.49 -2.87
CA TYR A 99 7.80 14.24 -4.03
C TYR A 99 6.59 14.73 -4.81
N GLN A 100 6.64 15.95 -5.32
CA GLN A 100 5.67 16.44 -6.28
C GLN A 100 6.26 16.31 -7.68
N VAL A 101 5.42 15.93 -8.63
CA VAL A 101 5.75 15.82 -10.04
C VAL A 101 4.71 16.61 -10.81
N ASP A 102 5.16 17.67 -11.44
CA ASP A 102 4.37 18.48 -12.35
C ASP A 102 4.42 17.85 -13.76
N PRO A 103 3.37 18.03 -14.58
CA PRO A 103 3.27 17.48 -15.94
C PRO A 103 4.28 18.06 -16.94
#